data_AF-A0A0F9R236-F1
#
_entry.id   AF-A0A0F9R236-F1
#
_cell.length_a   1.000
_cell.length_b   1.000
_cell.length_c   1.000
_cell.angle_alpha   90.00
_cell.angle_beta   90.00
_cell.angle_gamma   90.00
#
_symmetry.space_group_name_H-M   'P 1'
#
loop_
_entity.id
_entity.type
_entity.pdbx_description
1 polymer ?
#
loop_
_entity_poly.entity_id
_entity_poly.type
_entity_poly.pdbx_seq_one_letter_code
_entity_poly.pdbx_strand_id
1 'polypeptide(L)'
;MVEGELMAKKNSRAKANRLVSKYLTDMAKLEDACIDSGGEARLCARAEKLAEIIWKHALGFEEFDIKTEKEVVHPPSISYMRMLLERMEGKVQDVSATESKKSIADRISETTKKRVNKIAEESVE
;
A
#
# COMPACT_ATOMS: atom_id res chain seq x y z
N MET A 1 14.12 27.80 15.00
CA MET A 1 14.92 26.61 14.60
C MET A 1 14.11 25.31 14.49
N VAL A 2 12.81 25.28 14.83
CA VAL A 2 12.03 24.03 14.92
C VAL A 2 11.49 23.53 13.56
N GLU A 3 11.23 24.43 12.60
CA GLU A 3 10.63 24.05 11.30
C GLU A 3 11.58 23.29 10.36
N GLY A 4 12.89 23.57 10.42
CA GLY A 4 13.89 22.91 9.58
C GLY A 4 14.10 21.44 9.93
N GLU A 5 14.10 21.10 11.23
CA GLU A 5 14.21 19.70 11.69
C GLU A 5 12.97 18.88 11.36
N LEU A 6 11.77 19.47 11.47
CA LEU A 6 10.51 18.81 11.13
C LEU A 6 10.42 18.47 9.64
N MET A 7 10.87 19.37 8.76
CA MET A 7 10.96 19.14 7.31
C MET A 7 11.97 18.05 6.94
N ALA A 8 13.16 18.07 7.57
CA ALA A 8 14.19 17.04 7.34
C ALA A 8 13.72 15.64 7.77
N LYS A 9 13.02 15.53 8.93
CA LYS A 9 12.42 14.27 9.43
C LYS A 9 11.28 13.76 8.54
N LYS A 10 10.48 14.65 7.94
CA LYS A 10 9.44 14.25 6.96
C LYS A 10 10.06 13.65 5.70
N ASN A 11 11.14 14.27 5.19
CA ASN A 11 11.85 13.78 4.01
C ASN A 11 12.57 12.44 4.24
N SER A 12 13.13 12.21 5.43
CA SER A 12 13.74 10.91 5.75
C SER A 12 12.70 9.79 5.85
N ARG A 13 11.53 10.06 6.43
CA ARG A 13 10.41 9.10 6.50
C ARG A 13 9.89 8.72 5.12
N ALA A 14 9.69 9.67 4.22
CA ALA A 14 9.23 9.40 2.86
C ALA A 14 10.23 8.50 2.09
N LYS A 15 11.53 8.76 2.23
CA LYS A 15 12.59 7.92 1.64
C LYS A 15 12.59 6.51 2.23
N ALA A 16 12.46 6.38 3.54
CA ALA A 16 12.39 5.08 4.22
C ALA A 16 11.18 4.27 3.73
N ASN A 17 9.99 4.88 3.65
CA ASN A 17 8.80 4.22 3.13
C ASN A 17 8.99 3.73 1.70
N ARG A 18 9.59 4.55 0.82
CA ARG A 18 9.88 4.15 -0.57
C ARG A 18 10.82 2.95 -0.64
N LEU A 19 11.84 2.91 0.22
CA LEU A 19 12.77 1.77 0.30
C LEU A 19 12.06 0.51 0.79
N VAL A 20 11.23 0.62 1.83
CA VAL A 20 10.42 -0.50 2.32
C VAL A 20 9.49 -1.02 1.22
N SER A 21 8.75 -0.14 0.53
CA SER A 21 7.90 -0.53 -0.58
C SER A 21 8.67 -1.23 -1.70
N LYS A 22 9.88 -0.76 -2.01
CA LYS A 22 10.76 -1.42 -2.98
C LYS A 22 11.11 -2.83 -2.52
N TYR A 23 11.62 -2.99 -1.29
CA TYR A 23 12.01 -4.31 -0.78
C TYR A 23 10.82 -5.27 -0.68
N LEU A 24 9.65 -4.80 -0.27
CA LEU A 24 8.43 -5.61 -0.27
C LEU A 24 8.05 -6.05 -1.69
N THR A 25 8.17 -5.17 -2.68
CA THR A 25 7.91 -5.49 -4.09
C THR A 25 8.90 -6.51 -4.62
N ASP A 26 10.18 -6.37 -4.30
CA ASP A 26 11.24 -7.28 -4.73
C ASP A 26 11.03 -8.66 -4.08
N MET A 27 10.73 -8.69 -2.77
CA MET A 27 10.44 -9.92 -2.03
C MET A 27 9.19 -10.62 -2.54
N ALA A 28 8.16 -9.87 -2.92
CA ALA A 28 6.91 -10.42 -3.44
C ALA A 28 7.10 -11.24 -4.73
N LYS A 29 8.15 -10.94 -5.51
CA LYS A 29 8.47 -11.60 -6.78
C LYS A 29 9.34 -12.86 -6.62
N LEU A 30 9.92 -13.10 -5.45
CA LEU A 30 10.77 -14.27 -5.23
C LEU A 30 9.95 -15.55 -5.30
N GLU A 31 10.44 -16.54 -6.07
CA GLU A 31 9.81 -17.84 -6.28
C GLU A 31 10.36 -18.91 -5.33
N ASP A 32 10.10 -18.76 -4.05
CA ASP A 32 10.55 -19.69 -3.01
C ASP A 32 9.43 -20.14 -2.07
N ALA A 33 8.19 -19.72 -2.34
CA ALA A 33 7.02 -20.19 -1.62
C ALA A 33 6.44 -21.45 -2.28
N CYS A 34 5.75 -22.30 -1.51
CA CYS A 34 5.14 -23.53 -2.04
C CYS A 34 3.62 -23.52 -1.90
N ILE A 35 2.94 -23.91 -2.99
CA ILE A 35 1.49 -24.16 -3.02
C ILE A 35 1.28 -25.63 -3.38
N ASP A 36 0.41 -26.29 -2.62
CA ASP A 36 -0.13 -27.60 -2.94
C ASP A 36 -1.45 -27.39 -3.70
N SER A 37 -1.46 -27.73 -4.99
CA SER A 37 -2.64 -27.63 -5.85
C SER A 37 -3.09 -29.02 -6.28
N GLY A 38 -3.66 -29.77 -5.33
CA GLY A 38 -4.31 -31.05 -5.63
C GLY A 38 -3.35 -32.18 -5.99
N GLY A 39 -2.18 -32.24 -5.33
CA GLY A 39 -1.24 -33.36 -5.45
C GLY A 39 0.06 -33.03 -6.18
N GLU A 40 0.15 -31.86 -6.81
CA GLU A 40 1.42 -31.34 -7.33
C GLU A 40 1.84 -30.09 -6.53
N ALA A 41 2.92 -30.25 -5.75
CA ALA A 41 3.56 -29.15 -5.06
C ALA A 41 4.44 -28.39 -6.06
N ARG A 42 4.18 -27.08 -6.22
CA ARG A 42 5.03 -26.21 -7.03
C ARG A 42 5.59 -25.06 -6.22
N LEU A 43 6.76 -24.59 -6.63
CA LEU A 43 7.28 -23.30 -6.21
C LEU A 43 6.50 -22.19 -6.90
N CYS A 44 6.28 -21.11 -6.17
CA CYS A 44 5.49 -19.97 -6.59
C CYS A 44 6.07 -18.68 -6.01
N ALA A 45 5.67 -17.56 -6.61
CA ALA A 45 6.00 -16.25 -6.07
C ALA A 45 5.38 -16.09 -4.66
N ARG A 46 6.10 -15.45 -3.74
CA ARG A 46 5.57 -15.14 -2.40
C ARG A 46 4.25 -14.37 -2.44
N ALA A 47 4.06 -13.51 -3.43
CA ALA A 47 2.80 -12.80 -3.67
C ALA A 47 1.62 -13.76 -3.89
N GLU A 48 1.85 -14.84 -4.65
CA GLU A 48 0.84 -15.85 -4.96
C GLU A 48 0.45 -16.61 -3.69
N LYS A 49 1.45 -17.05 -2.91
CA LYS A 49 1.20 -17.71 -1.63
C LYS A 49 0.43 -16.83 -0.65
N LEU A 50 0.77 -15.54 -0.60
CA LEU A 50 0.06 -14.58 0.26
C LEU A 50 -1.39 -14.41 -0.18
N ALA A 51 -1.67 -14.38 -1.48
CA ALA A 51 -3.04 -14.32 -2.00
C ALA A 51 -3.86 -15.55 -1.59
N GLU A 52 -3.27 -16.75 -1.64
CA GLU A 52 -3.91 -17.98 -1.15
C GLU A 52 -4.29 -17.88 0.33
N ILE A 53 -3.37 -17.40 1.18
CA ILE A 53 -3.60 -17.22 2.62
C ILE A 53 -4.72 -16.22 2.88
N ILE A 54 -4.73 -15.09 2.16
CA ILE A 54 -5.79 -14.08 2.27
C ILE A 54 -7.15 -14.70 1.95
N TRP A 55 -7.24 -15.51 0.88
CA TRP A 55 -8.46 -16.21 0.51
C TRP A 55 -8.90 -17.21 1.58
N LYS A 56 -7.98 -17.99 2.14
CA LYS A 56 -8.26 -18.92 3.24
C LYS A 56 -8.87 -18.20 4.44
N HIS A 57 -8.25 -17.11 4.91
CA HIS A 57 -8.80 -16.36 6.03
C HIS A 57 -10.09 -15.60 5.70
N ALA A 58 -10.29 -15.19 4.45
CA ALA A 58 -11.53 -14.53 4.03
C ALA A 58 -12.73 -15.49 4.11
N LEU A 59 -12.55 -16.74 3.67
CA LEU A 59 -13.59 -17.77 3.68
C LEU A 59 -13.74 -18.47 5.03
N GLY A 60 -12.74 -18.36 5.90
CA GLY A 60 -12.61 -19.19 7.07
C GLY A 60 -12.07 -20.57 6.69
N PHE A 61 -11.33 -21.19 7.59
CA PHE A 61 -10.78 -22.52 7.38
C PHE A 61 -10.54 -23.22 8.72
N GLU A 62 -10.44 -24.53 8.65
CA GLU A 62 -10.12 -25.37 9.80
C GLU A 62 -8.69 -25.87 9.61
N GLU A 63 -7.89 -25.80 10.66
CA GLU A 63 -6.55 -26.36 10.67
C GLU A 63 -6.33 -27.24 11.90
N PHE A 64 -5.59 -28.33 11.71
CA PHE A 64 -5.16 -29.15 12.82
C PHE A 64 -3.85 -28.59 13.39
N ASP A 65 -3.89 -28.09 14.62
CA ASP A 65 -2.69 -27.63 15.31
C ASP A 65 -1.97 -28.81 15.95
N ILE A 66 -0.80 -29.14 15.41
CA ILE A 66 0.06 -30.24 15.88
C ILE A 66 0.52 -30.02 17.33
N LYS A 67 0.60 -28.77 17.82
CA LYS A 67 1.06 -28.48 19.18
C LYS A 67 -0.03 -28.69 20.22
N THR A 68 -1.27 -28.38 19.88
CA THR A 68 -2.40 -28.51 20.79
C THR A 68 -3.22 -29.78 20.54
N GLU A 69 -2.89 -30.52 19.48
CA GLU A 69 -3.59 -31.71 18.98
C GLU A 69 -5.10 -31.48 18.82
N LYS A 70 -5.46 -30.25 18.43
CA LYS A 70 -6.84 -29.81 18.30
C LYS A 70 -7.09 -29.21 16.93
N GLU A 71 -8.32 -29.40 16.48
CA GLU A 71 -8.87 -28.68 15.34
C GLU A 71 -9.19 -27.25 15.75
N VAL A 72 -8.54 -26.30 15.08
CA VAL A 72 -8.73 -24.87 15.28
C VAL A 72 -9.57 -24.35 14.12
N VAL A 73 -10.75 -23.85 14.45
CA VAL A 73 -11.64 -23.21 13.49
C VAL A 73 -11.30 -21.73 13.41
N HIS A 74 -10.81 -21.29 12.26
CA HIS A 74 -10.60 -19.88 11.96
C HIS A 74 -11.85 -19.32 11.29
N PRO A 75 -12.64 -18.47 11.97
CA PRO A 75 -13.84 -17.92 11.37
C PRO A 75 -13.52 -16.98 10.20
N PRO A 76 -14.45 -16.82 9.24
CA PRO A 76 -14.30 -15.88 8.14
C PRO A 76 -13.97 -14.46 8.63
N SER A 77 -12.93 -13.84 8.06
CA SER A 77 -12.52 -12.50 8.44
C SER A 77 -13.09 -11.45 7.50
N ILE A 78 -13.93 -10.57 8.05
CA ILE A 78 -14.51 -9.41 7.35
C ILE A 78 -13.43 -8.50 6.77
N SER A 79 -12.29 -8.35 7.45
CA SER A 79 -11.19 -7.51 6.97
C SER A 79 -10.57 -8.06 5.69
N TYR A 80 -10.33 -9.38 5.62
CA TYR A 80 -9.76 -10.00 4.42
C TYR A 80 -10.79 -10.05 3.28
N MET A 81 -12.06 -10.33 3.58
CA MET A 81 -13.16 -10.25 2.60
C MET A 81 -13.25 -8.85 1.99
N ARG A 82 -13.25 -7.80 2.81
CA ARG A 82 -13.29 -6.41 2.34
C ARG A 82 -12.09 -6.08 1.46
N MET A 83 -10.89 -6.46 1.87
CA MET A 83 -9.67 -6.22 1.08
C MET A 83 -9.74 -6.89 -0.29
N LEU A 84 -10.24 -8.14 -0.37
CA LEU A 84 -10.42 -8.83 -1.64
C LEU A 84 -11.44 -8.13 -2.54
N LEU A 85 -12.60 -7.76 -1.98
CA LEU A 85 -13.64 -7.04 -2.73
C LEU A 85 -13.14 -5.70 -3.25
N GLU A 86 -12.46 -4.90 -2.42
CA GLU A 86 -11.85 -3.64 -2.83
C GLU A 86 -10.84 -3.83 -3.98
N ARG A 87 -10.04 -4.90 -3.95
CA ARG A 87 -9.08 -5.23 -5.02
C ARG A 87 -9.77 -5.70 -6.31
N MET A 88 -10.80 -6.54 -6.21
CA MET A 88 -11.57 -7.03 -7.35
C MET A 88 -12.36 -5.90 -8.04
N GLU A 89 -12.88 -4.94 -7.27
CA GLU A 89 -13.58 -3.76 -7.77
C GLU A 89 -12.63 -2.66 -8.29
N GLY A 90 -11.32 -2.87 -8.24
CA GLY A 90 -10.31 -1.88 -8.64
C GLY A 90 -10.20 -0.68 -7.69
N LYS A 91 -10.83 -0.73 -6.51
CA LYS A 91 -10.72 0.28 -5.46
C LYS A 91 -9.44 0.04 -4.66
N VAL A 92 -8.29 0.30 -5.28
CA VAL A 92 -7.03 0.32 -4.53
C VAL A 92 -7.02 1.59 -3.70
N GLN A 93 -7.10 1.46 -2.36
CA GLN A 93 -6.73 2.58 -1.49
C GLN A 93 -5.26 2.87 -1.73
N ASP A 94 -5.00 3.95 -2.45
CA ASP A 94 -3.66 4.47 -2.60
C ASP A 94 -3.18 4.89 -1.21
N VAL A 95 -2.20 4.19 -0.65
CA VAL A 95 -1.56 4.59 0.62
C VAL A 95 -0.87 5.96 0.45
N SER A 96 -0.69 6.40 -0.80
CA SER A 96 -0.24 7.74 -1.17
C SER A 96 -1.33 8.81 -1.13
N ALA A 97 -2.61 8.50 -0.90
CA ALA A 97 -3.70 9.48 -0.84
C ALA A 97 -3.66 10.39 0.43
N THR A 98 -2.50 10.46 1.09
CA THR A 98 -2.10 11.61 1.92
C THR A 98 -1.29 12.65 1.16
N GLU A 99 -1.18 12.55 -0.17
CA GLU A 99 -0.93 13.74 -0.98
C GLU A 99 -2.14 14.65 -0.78
N SER A 100 -1.96 15.60 0.16
CA SER A 100 -2.83 16.74 0.34
C SER A 100 -3.18 17.27 -1.04
N LYS A 101 -4.42 17.05 -1.50
CA LYS A 101 -4.99 17.84 -2.59
C LYS A 101 -4.67 19.29 -2.20
N LYS A 102 -3.80 19.96 -2.97
CA LYS A 102 -3.41 21.37 -2.74
C LYS A 102 -4.69 22.10 -2.35
N SER A 103 -4.69 22.74 -1.17
CA SER A 103 -5.87 23.42 -0.66
C SER A 103 -6.32 24.44 -1.72
N ILE A 104 -7.61 24.76 -1.77
CA ILE A 104 -8.13 25.79 -2.68
C ILE A 104 -7.31 27.09 -2.51
N ALA A 105 -6.84 27.37 -1.29
CA ALA A 105 -5.93 28.47 -0.97
C ALA A 105 -4.58 28.40 -1.69
N ASP A 106 -3.97 27.21 -1.81
CA ASP A 106 -2.71 27.00 -2.53
C ASP A 106 -2.90 27.21 -4.03
N ARG A 107 -4.04 26.74 -4.58
CA ARG A 107 -4.37 26.91 -5.99
C ARG A 107 -4.63 28.38 -6.35
N ILE A 108 -5.31 29.13 -5.46
CA ILE A 108 -5.49 30.58 -5.60
C ILE A 108 -4.13 31.29 -5.54
N SER A 109 -3.27 30.93 -4.59
CA SER A 109 -1.95 31.56 -4.43
C SER A 109 -1.06 31.36 -5.66
N GLU A 110 -1.05 30.17 -6.26
CA GLU A 110 -0.31 29.92 -7.51
C GLU A 110 -0.89 30.71 -8.70
N THR A 111 -2.21 30.85 -8.75
CA THR A 111 -2.88 31.61 -9.82
C THR A 111 -2.60 33.11 -9.70
N THR A 112 -2.60 33.64 -8.48
CA THR A 112 -2.27 35.04 -8.20
C THR A 112 -0.79 35.32 -8.49
N LYS A 113 0.13 34.43 -8.08
CA LYS A 113 1.56 34.55 -8.42
C LYS A 113 1.80 34.58 -9.93
N LYS A 114 1.14 33.69 -10.67
CA LYS A 114 1.24 33.68 -12.15
C LYS A 114 0.72 34.97 -12.77
N ARG A 115 -0.37 35.54 -12.26
CA ARG A 115 -0.92 36.81 -12.75
C ARG A 115 0.00 37.99 -12.45
N VAL A 116 0.52 38.09 -11.22
CA VAL A 116 1.43 39.18 -10.83
C VAL A 116 2.73 39.13 -11.62
N ASN A 117 3.32 37.96 -11.82
CA ASN A 117 4.54 37.82 -12.62
C ASN A 117 4.30 38.17 -14.09
N LYS A 118 3.15 37.78 -14.64
CA LYS A 118 2.77 38.15 -16.01
C LYS A 118 2.61 39.66 -16.19
N ILE A 119 1.99 40.34 -15.23
CA ILE A 119 1.86 41.81 -15.24
C ILE A 119 3.23 42.48 -15.11
N ALA A 120 4.13 41.93 -14.30
CA ALA A 120 5.48 42.45 -14.14
C ALA A 120 6.32 42.28 -15.42
N GLU A 121 6.17 41.17 -16.14
CA GLU A 121 6.81 40.96 -17.45
C GLU A 121 6.22 41.89 -18.52
N GLU A 122 4.90 42.12 -18.53
CA GLU A 122 4.23 43.06 -19.45
C GLU A 122 4.51 44.54 -19.12
N SER A 123 5.03 44.86 -17.94
CA SER A 123 5.33 46.25 -17.52
C SER A 123 6.81 46.65 -17.72
N VAL A 124 7.65 45.74 -18.22
CA VAL A 124 9.10 45.95 -18.45
C VAL A 124 9.43 46.02 -19.96
N GLU A 125 8.42 46.05 -20.83
CA GLU A 125 8.51 46.37 -22.26
C GLU A 125 7.94 47.77 -22.54
#